data_AF-A0AAX6FD49-F1
#
_entry.id   AF-A0AAX6FD49-F1
#
_cell.length_a   1.000
_cell.length_b   1.000
_cell.length_c   1.000
_cell.angle_alpha   90.00
_cell.angle_beta   90.00
_cell.angle_gamma   90.00
#
_symmetry.space_group_name_H-M   'P 1'
#
loop_
_entity.id
_entity.type
_entity.pdbx_description
1 polymer ?
#
loop_
_entity_poly.entity_id
_entity_poly.type
_entity_poly.pdbx_seq_one_letter_code
_entity_poly.pdbx_strand_id
1 'polypeptide(L)'
;MSTVIDPALPADCWIWEPTGASSGTGEFQFRSCYNLIWCTFPLSSDYEFVWCKGLARKMQLCVYKLLLGRLLTRDRLSLFGVPVPDPKCVLCCLEPESMKHIFFECTLAWQIWSEQSRVLGVCASEKCIGDIISVLRDCRGRGQDWFRTARVRLAASVWHVWRERNRRIFEGLVTPPVGILHNIEFDVNAMENG
;
A
#
# COMPACT_ATOMS: atom_id res chain seq x y z
N MET A 1 18.58 56.90 2.29
CA MET A 1 18.46 56.64 0.85
C MET A 1 17.22 55.81 0.64
N SER A 2 16.12 56.44 0.25
CA SER A 2 14.83 55.78 0.04
C SER A 2 14.81 55.19 -1.37
N THR A 3 14.63 53.88 -1.48
CA THR A 3 14.46 53.21 -2.78
C THR A 3 13.13 53.69 -3.36
N VAL A 4 13.19 54.57 -4.35
CA VAL A 4 12.01 55.03 -5.10
C VAL A 4 11.60 53.87 -5.99
N ILE A 5 10.46 53.26 -5.68
CA ILE A 5 9.83 52.27 -6.56
C ILE A 5 9.32 53.07 -7.76
N ASP A 6 9.85 52.77 -8.94
CA ASP A 6 9.42 53.40 -10.19
C ASP A 6 7.94 53.05 -10.45
N PRO A 7 7.02 54.03 -10.46
CA PRO A 7 5.60 53.78 -10.68
C PRO A 7 5.27 53.32 -12.12
N ALA A 8 6.25 53.35 -13.04
CA ALA A 8 6.12 52.80 -14.38
C ALA A 8 6.38 51.29 -14.47
N LEU A 9 6.81 50.65 -13.37
CA LEU A 9 7.00 49.20 -13.36
C LEU A 9 5.64 48.47 -13.41
N PRO A 10 5.52 47.40 -14.21
CA PRO A 10 4.35 46.53 -14.16
C PRO A 10 4.16 46.00 -12.74
N ALA A 11 2.91 45.81 -12.33
CA ALA A 11 2.60 45.18 -11.05
C ALA A 11 3.19 43.76 -11.00
N ASP A 12 3.74 43.38 -9.84
CA ASP A 12 4.27 42.04 -9.61
C ASP A 12 3.17 40.99 -9.91
N CYS A 13 3.52 39.98 -10.70
CA CYS A 13 2.63 38.90 -11.05
C CYS A 13 3.32 37.53 -10.87
N TRP A 14 2.53 36.53 -10.48
CA TRP A 14 3.00 35.15 -10.39
C TRP A 14 3.07 34.54 -11.78
N ILE A 15 4.25 34.03 -12.14
CA ILE A 15 4.50 33.36 -13.42
C ILE A 15 4.73 31.87 -13.14
N TRP A 16 4.04 31.00 -13.89
CA TRP A 16 4.25 29.56 -13.84
C TRP A 16 5.45 29.17 -14.70
N GLU A 17 6.58 28.84 -14.07
CA GLU A 17 7.83 28.46 -14.75
C GLU A 17 8.38 27.12 -14.23
N PRO A 18 7.86 25.98 -14.72
CA PRO A 18 8.16 24.65 -14.19
C PRO A 18 9.53 24.08 -14.62
N THR A 19 10.14 24.61 -15.68
CA THR A 19 11.38 24.06 -16.29
C THR A 19 12.57 25.00 -16.25
N GLY A 20 12.45 26.18 -15.62
CA GLY A 20 13.51 27.22 -15.58
C GLY A 20 13.95 27.73 -16.96
N ALA A 21 13.16 27.44 -18.00
CA ALA A 21 13.36 27.89 -19.36
C ALA A 21 12.20 28.83 -19.70
N SER A 22 12.54 30.04 -20.15
CA SER A 22 11.64 31.11 -20.57
C SER A 22 10.90 30.81 -21.90
N SER A 23 10.55 29.54 -22.13
CA SER A 23 9.93 29.02 -23.36
C SER A 23 8.45 28.66 -23.19
N GLY A 24 7.88 28.83 -21.98
CA GLY A 24 6.45 28.68 -21.71
C GLY A 24 5.67 30.00 -21.76
N THR A 25 4.34 29.92 -21.83
CA THR A 25 3.44 31.09 -21.83
C THR A 25 3.40 31.83 -20.48
N GLY A 26 4.08 31.32 -19.44
CA GLY A 26 4.02 31.84 -18.08
C GLY A 26 2.70 31.58 -17.35
N GLU A 27 1.72 31.00 -18.04
CA GLU A 27 0.40 30.69 -17.49
C GLU A 27 0.39 29.31 -16.81
N PHE A 28 -0.30 29.24 -15.67
CA PHE A 28 -0.50 27.98 -14.97
C PHE A 28 -1.33 27.01 -15.82
N GLN A 29 -0.83 25.79 -15.96
CA GLN A 29 -1.59 24.69 -16.52
C GLN A 29 -1.56 23.51 -15.56
N PHE A 30 -2.75 22.98 -15.24
CA PHE A 30 -2.86 21.80 -14.38
C PHE A 30 -2.05 20.62 -14.90
N ARG A 31 -2.05 20.39 -16.23
CA ARG A 31 -1.24 19.34 -16.87
C ARG A 31 0.27 19.52 -16.63
N SER A 32 0.75 20.76 -16.67
CA SER A 32 2.15 21.08 -16.45
C SER A 32 2.55 20.85 -14.98
N CYS A 33 1.74 21.34 -14.04
CA CYS A 33 1.90 21.09 -12.61
C CYS A 33 1.84 19.59 -12.27
N TYR A 34 0.84 18.90 -12.81
CA TYR A 34 0.69 17.45 -12.65
C TYR A 34 1.94 16.71 -13.14
N ASN A 35 2.43 17.01 -14.35
CA ASN A 35 3.63 16.38 -14.89
C ASN A 35 4.88 16.69 -14.06
N LEU A 36 5.03 17.92 -13.55
CA LEU A 36 6.15 18.30 -12.69
C LEU A 36 6.14 17.46 -11.40
N ILE A 37 5.00 17.40 -10.73
CA ILE A 37 4.78 16.59 -9.54
C ILE A 37 5.07 15.11 -9.86
N TRP A 38 4.50 14.60 -10.95
CA TRP A 38 4.59 13.19 -11.32
C TRP A 38 6.00 12.75 -11.74
N CYS A 39 6.74 13.59 -12.47
CA CYS A 39 8.13 13.32 -12.86
C CYS A 39 9.11 13.45 -11.68
N THR A 40 8.74 14.19 -10.63
CA THR A 40 9.57 14.36 -9.42
C THR A 40 9.34 13.25 -8.40
N PHE A 41 8.28 12.45 -8.54
CA PHE A 41 8.09 11.24 -7.76
C PHE A 41 8.81 10.06 -8.44
N PRO A 42 10.01 9.65 -7.97
CA PRO A 42 10.58 8.40 -8.44
C PRO A 42 9.58 7.30 -8.10
N LEU A 43 9.12 6.60 -9.14
CA LEU A 43 8.36 5.37 -8.98
C LEU A 43 9.27 4.40 -8.25
N SER A 44 9.10 4.27 -6.94
CA SER A 44 9.82 3.25 -6.18
C SER A 44 9.58 1.90 -6.84
N SER A 45 10.57 1.02 -6.82
CA SER A 45 10.42 -0.35 -7.34
C SER A 45 9.20 -1.04 -6.69
N ASP A 46 8.86 -0.69 -5.45
CA ASP A 46 7.69 -1.17 -4.70
C ASP A 46 6.37 -0.71 -5.32
N TYR A 47 6.33 0.51 -5.86
CA TYR A 47 5.18 0.98 -6.63
C TYR A 47 4.94 0.08 -7.86
N GLU A 48 5.97 -0.19 -8.67
CA GLU A 48 5.82 -1.07 -9.83
C GLU A 48 5.36 -2.49 -9.44
N PHE A 49 5.80 -2.98 -8.28
CA PHE A 49 5.39 -4.27 -7.74
C PHE A 49 3.91 -4.29 -7.36
N VAL A 50 3.38 -3.22 -6.78
CA VAL A 50 1.95 -3.14 -6.40
C VAL A 50 1.05 -2.97 -7.62
N TRP A 51 1.42 -2.11 -8.56
CA TRP A 51 0.57 -1.71 -9.68
C TRP A 51 0.69 -2.65 -10.89
N CYS A 52 0.25 -3.87 -10.65
CA CYS A 52 0.13 -4.97 -11.59
C CYS A 52 -1.16 -4.92 -12.43
N LYS A 53 -1.14 -5.39 -13.68
CA LYS A 53 -2.38 -5.68 -14.43
C LYS A 53 -3.02 -6.97 -13.89
N GLY A 54 -4.35 -7.03 -13.89
CA GLY A 54 -5.12 -8.20 -13.44
C GLY A 54 -5.36 -8.27 -11.92
N LEU A 55 -4.67 -7.46 -11.11
CA LEU A 55 -5.00 -7.36 -9.68
C LEU A 55 -6.20 -6.44 -9.43
N ALA A 56 -7.09 -6.86 -8.53
CA ALA A 56 -8.19 -6.03 -8.08
C ALA A 56 -7.67 -4.74 -7.42
N ARG A 57 -8.17 -3.58 -7.86
CA ARG A 57 -7.71 -2.26 -7.37
C ARG A 57 -7.79 -2.11 -5.85
N LYS A 58 -8.83 -2.69 -5.21
CA LYS A 58 -8.97 -2.71 -3.74
C LYS A 58 -7.78 -3.35 -3.02
N MET A 59 -7.24 -4.44 -3.58
CA MET A 59 -6.09 -5.16 -3.01
C MET A 59 -4.81 -4.36 -3.22
N GLN A 60 -4.62 -3.78 -4.41
CA GLN A 60 -3.46 -2.92 -4.70
C GLN A 60 -3.41 -1.71 -3.78
N LEU A 61 -4.54 -1.03 -3.60
CA LEU A 61 -4.65 0.10 -2.68
C LEU A 61 -4.36 -0.32 -1.23
N CYS A 62 -4.77 -1.53 -0.83
CA CYS A 62 -4.49 -2.05 0.50
C CYS A 62 -2.99 -2.28 0.72
N VAL A 63 -2.29 -2.94 -0.23
CA VAL A 63 -0.83 -3.14 -0.17
C VAL A 63 -0.10 -1.81 -0.22
N TYR A 64 -0.51 -0.89 -1.09
CA TYR A 64 0.09 0.45 -1.18
C TYR A 64 -0.04 1.22 0.14
N LYS A 65 -1.22 1.18 0.77
CA LYS A 65 -1.41 1.77 2.10
C LYS A 65 -0.54 1.08 3.15
N LEU A 66 -0.41 -0.25 3.12
CA LEU A 66 0.48 -0.97 4.03
C LEU A 66 1.94 -0.52 3.88
N LEU A 67 2.43 -0.40 2.64
CA LEU A 67 3.79 0.09 2.34
C LEU A 67 4.04 1.50 2.88
N LEU A 68 3.07 2.39 2.73
CA LEU A 68 3.14 3.75 3.29
C LEU A 68 2.90 3.80 4.80
N GLY A 69 2.57 2.66 5.41
CA GLY A 69 2.10 2.57 6.77
C GLY A 69 0.76 3.28 7.01
N ARG A 70 -0.08 3.57 6.00
CA ARG A 70 -1.28 4.42 6.14
C ARG A 70 -2.57 3.65 6.43
N LEU A 71 -2.50 2.43 6.95
CA LEU A 71 -3.69 1.70 7.40
C LEU A 71 -4.11 2.19 8.80
N LEU A 72 -5.42 2.28 9.05
CA LEU A 72 -5.99 2.83 10.30
C LEU A 72 -6.09 1.75 11.37
N THR A 73 -4.98 1.50 12.05
CA THR A 73 -4.86 0.60 13.19
C THR A 73 -5.16 1.31 14.51
N ARG A 74 -5.45 0.57 15.57
CA ARG A 74 -5.84 1.14 16.88
C ARG A 74 -4.74 2.05 17.46
N ASP A 75 -3.47 1.66 17.38
CA ASP A 75 -2.33 2.53 17.75
C ASP A 75 -2.36 3.89 17.03
N ARG A 76 -2.67 3.91 15.73
CA ARG A 76 -2.80 5.12 14.92
C ARG A 76 -4.03 5.94 15.25
N LEU A 77 -5.16 5.30 15.52
CA LEU A 77 -6.37 5.97 15.98
C LEU A 77 -6.12 6.70 17.31
N SER A 78 -5.42 6.05 18.24
CA SER A 78 -4.99 6.67 19.51
C SER A 78 -4.11 7.90 19.28
N LEU A 79 -3.18 7.86 18.32
CA LEU A 79 -2.36 9.02 17.95
C LEU A 79 -3.19 10.20 17.39
N PHE A 80 -4.34 9.92 16.77
CA PHE A 80 -5.27 10.93 16.30
C PHE A 80 -6.29 11.38 17.37
N GLY A 81 -6.12 10.96 18.63
CA GLY A 81 -7.02 11.31 19.72
C GLY A 81 -8.39 10.62 19.66
N VAL A 82 -8.53 9.58 18.82
CA VAL A 82 -9.75 8.78 18.79
C VAL A 82 -9.72 7.80 19.96
N PRO A 83 -10.75 7.76 20.83
CA PRO A 83 -10.80 6.82 21.95
C PRO A 83 -10.77 5.37 21.46
N VAL A 84 -9.82 4.59 21.96
CA VAL A 84 -9.71 3.14 21.74
C VAL A 84 -9.83 2.44 23.10
N PRO A 85 -11.02 1.94 23.48
CA PRO A 85 -11.23 1.33 24.80
C PRO A 85 -10.39 0.08 25.06
N ASP A 86 -10.17 -0.74 24.03
CA ASP A 86 -9.34 -1.94 24.09
C ASP A 86 -8.24 -1.85 23.01
N PRO A 87 -6.95 -1.76 23.38
CA PRO A 87 -5.86 -1.65 22.42
C PRO A 87 -5.52 -2.96 21.73
N LYS A 88 -6.04 -4.12 22.20
CA LYS A 88 -5.67 -5.43 21.68
C LYS A 88 -6.02 -5.61 20.21
N CYS A 89 -5.34 -6.51 19.52
CA CYS A 89 -5.64 -6.88 18.15
C CYS A 89 -6.90 -7.74 18.10
N VAL A 90 -7.89 -7.36 17.29
CA VAL A 90 -9.14 -8.13 17.14
C VAL A 90 -8.96 -9.48 16.44
N LEU A 91 -7.81 -9.72 15.82
CA LEU A 91 -7.51 -10.97 15.13
C LEU A 91 -7.10 -12.08 16.10
N CYS A 92 -6.29 -11.76 17.11
CA CYS A 92 -5.77 -12.73 18.09
C CYS A 92 -6.29 -12.50 19.51
N CYS A 93 -6.74 -11.29 19.85
CA CYS A 93 -7.16 -10.84 21.19
C CYS A 93 -6.07 -10.93 22.27
N LEU A 94 -4.79 -10.99 21.87
CA LEU A 94 -3.65 -11.16 22.79
C LEU A 94 -2.82 -9.89 22.94
N GLU A 95 -2.27 -9.39 21.84
CA GLU A 95 -1.30 -8.28 21.82
C GLU A 95 -1.94 -6.97 21.33
N PRO A 96 -1.36 -5.79 21.64
CA PRO A 96 -1.80 -4.51 21.09
C PRO A 96 -1.81 -4.47 19.55
N GLU A 97 -2.84 -3.85 18.97
CA GLU A 97 -2.97 -3.74 17.52
C GLU A 97 -2.05 -2.66 16.95
N SER A 98 -1.10 -3.08 16.13
CA SER A 98 -0.31 -2.25 15.23
C SER A 98 -0.29 -2.87 13.83
N MET A 99 0.11 -2.12 12.81
CA MET A 99 0.28 -2.71 11.47
C MET A 99 1.30 -3.85 11.48
N LYS A 100 2.39 -3.69 12.25
CA LYS A 100 3.40 -4.74 12.40
C LYS A 100 2.74 -5.99 12.97
N HIS A 101 2.00 -5.84 14.06
CA HIS A 101 1.33 -6.98 14.67
C HIS A 101 0.32 -7.64 13.71
N ILE A 102 -0.61 -6.86 13.13
CA ILE A 102 -1.67 -7.39 12.25
C ILE A 102 -1.11 -8.24 11.11
N PHE A 103 -0.03 -7.81 10.48
CA PHE A 103 0.47 -8.44 9.26
C PHE A 103 1.64 -9.39 9.48
N PHE A 104 2.36 -9.31 10.61
CA PHE A 104 3.67 -9.95 10.75
C PHE A 104 3.89 -10.70 12.07
N GLU A 105 3.13 -10.39 13.12
CA GLU A 105 3.32 -11.02 14.45
C GLU A 105 2.04 -11.72 14.95
N CYS A 106 0.90 -11.42 14.35
CA CYS A 106 -0.38 -12.02 14.71
C CYS A 106 -0.40 -13.50 14.34
N THR A 107 -0.92 -14.34 15.24
CA THR A 107 -1.09 -15.78 15.02
C THR A 107 -1.90 -16.10 13.76
N LEU A 108 -2.91 -15.29 13.45
CA LEU A 108 -3.68 -15.43 12.20
C LEU A 108 -2.83 -15.12 10.97
N ALA A 109 -2.01 -14.05 11.02
CA ALA A 109 -1.17 -13.66 9.91
C ALA A 109 -0.10 -14.72 9.63
N TRP A 110 0.51 -15.27 10.68
CA TRP A 110 1.48 -16.36 10.57
C TRP A 110 0.90 -17.58 9.84
N GLN A 111 -0.34 -17.98 10.14
CA GLN A 111 -1.00 -19.10 9.45
C GLN A 111 -1.22 -18.81 7.96
N ILE A 112 -1.61 -17.58 7.63
CA ILE A 112 -1.82 -17.16 6.25
C ILE A 112 -0.49 -17.15 5.48
N TRP A 113 0.55 -16.53 6.04
CA TRP A 113 1.86 -16.46 5.40
C TRP A 113 2.54 -17.81 5.29
N SER A 114 2.42 -18.67 6.31
CA SER A 114 2.93 -20.05 6.25
C SER A 114 2.36 -20.82 5.06
N GLU A 115 1.05 -20.70 4.81
CA GLU A 115 0.43 -21.36 3.66
C GLU A 115 0.86 -20.73 2.33
N GLN A 116 0.94 -19.41 2.24
CA GLN A 116 1.42 -18.76 1.02
C GLN A 116 2.88 -19.10 0.71
N SER A 117 3.74 -19.15 1.73
CA SER A 117 5.13 -19.58 1.62
C SER A 117 5.24 -21.02 1.13
N ARG A 118 4.38 -21.92 1.65
CA ARG A 118 4.29 -23.31 1.19
C ARG A 118 3.89 -23.39 -0.28
N VAL A 119 2.86 -22.66 -0.70
CA VAL A 119 2.35 -22.67 -2.08
C VAL A 119 3.35 -22.07 -3.07
N LEU A 120 4.00 -20.96 -2.69
CA LEU A 120 4.98 -20.29 -3.57
C LEU A 120 6.35 -20.97 -3.57
N GLY A 121 6.63 -21.84 -2.60
CA GLY A 121 7.94 -22.46 -2.41
C GLY A 121 9.00 -21.40 -2.08
N VAL A 122 8.65 -20.46 -1.19
CA VAL A 122 9.48 -19.31 -0.79
C VAL A 122 9.39 -19.12 0.72
N CYS A 123 10.54 -19.01 1.38
CA CYS A 123 10.61 -18.66 2.80
C CYS A 123 10.89 -17.16 2.93
N ALA A 124 9.85 -16.37 3.17
CA ALA A 124 10.04 -14.93 3.40
C ALA A 124 10.24 -14.67 4.89
N SER A 125 11.15 -13.75 5.22
CA SER A 125 11.21 -13.17 6.57
C SER A 125 9.95 -12.31 6.75
N GLU A 126 9.05 -12.73 7.62
CA GLU A 126 7.77 -12.05 7.90
C GLU A 126 7.95 -10.79 8.76
N LYS A 127 9.01 -9.99 8.60
CA LYS A 127 9.26 -8.83 9.48
C LYS A 127 8.59 -7.55 8.97
N CYS A 128 8.54 -7.36 7.67
CA CYS A 128 7.80 -6.27 7.03
C CYS A 128 7.41 -6.61 5.59
N ILE A 129 6.50 -5.83 5.00
CA ILE A 129 6.03 -6.06 3.64
C ILE A 129 7.14 -5.90 2.60
N GLY A 130 8.11 -5.01 2.86
CA GLY A 130 9.25 -4.78 1.98
C GLY A 130 10.14 -6.02 1.83
N ASP A 131 10.38 -6.72 2.94
CA ASP A 131 11.18 -7.96 2.94
C ASP A 131 10.49 -9.08 2.13
N ILE A 132 9.17 -9.18 2.22
CA ILE A 132 8.43 -10.16 1.41
C ILE A 132 8.54 -9.79 -0.07
N ILE A 133 8.37 -8.51 -0.42
CA ILE A 133 8.48 -8.03 -1.80
C ILE A 133 9.88 -8.27 -2.37
N SER A 134 10.94 -8.03 -1.59
CA SER A 134 12.32 -8.26 -2.05
C SER A 134 12.56 -9.74 -2.34
N VAL A 135 12.15 -10.64 -1.43
CA VAL A 135 12.29 -12.08 -1.63
C VAL A 135 11.53 -12.55 -2.89
N LEU A 136 10.32 -12.02 -3.14
CA LEU A 136 9.57 -12.36 -4.35
C LEU A 136 10.24 -11.84 -5.62
N ARG A 137 10.91 -10.67 -5.57
CA ARG A 137 11.70 -10.16 -6.70
C ARG A 137 12.91 -11.02 -6.99
N ASP A 138 13.62 -11.49 -5.97
CA ASP A 138 14.78 -12.37 -6.12
C ASP A 138 14.39 -13.71 -6.78
N CYS A 139 13.15 -14.14 -6.57
CA CYS A 139 12.58 -15.32 -7.20
C CYS A 139 12.01 -15.09 -8.61
N ARG A 140 12.14 -13.89 -9.20
CA ARG A 140 11.61 -13.58 -10.55
C ARG A 140 12.16 -14.50 -11.64
N GLY A 141 13.33 -15.09 -11.44
CA GLY A 141 13.92 -16.08 -12.35
C GLY A 141 13.08 -17.35 -12.54
N ARG A 142 12.06 -17.60 -11.71
CA ARG A 142 11.11 -18.72 -11.84
C ARG A 142 10.08 -18.55 -12.96
N GLY A 143 10.04 -17.38 -13.63
CA GLY A 143 9.17 -17.10 -14.76
C GLY A 143 8.15 -15.99 -14.50
N GLN A 144 7.66 -15.38 -15.57
CA GLN A 144 6.72 -14.24 -15.48
C GLN A 144 5.36 -14.65 -14.89
N ASP A 145 4.86 -15.82 -15.24
CA ASP A 145 3.57 -16.32 -14.71
C ASP A 145 3.67 -16.58 -13.22
N TRP A 146 4.72 -17.28 -12.77
CA TRP A 146 4.99 -17.46 -11.34
C TRP A 146 5.09 -16.12 -10.60
N PHE A 147 5.81 -15.15 -11.17
CA PHE A 147 5.97 -13.83 -10.54
C PHE A 147 4.65 -13.04 -10.50
N ARG A 148 3.80 -13.17 -11.52
CA ARG A 148 2.43 -12.63 -11.51
C ARG A 148 1.60 -13.28 -10.41
N THR A 149 1.57 -14.60 -10.32
CA THR A 149 0.87 -15.36 -9.26
C THR A 149 1.33 -14.94 -7.86
N ALA A 150 2.65 -14.81 -7.65
CA ALA A 150 3.22 -14.37 -6.38
C ALA A 150 2.73 -12.97 -5.98
N ARG A 151 2.65 -12.02 -6.93
CA ARG A 151 2.11 -10.67 -6.69
C ARG A 151 0.62 -10.70 -6.35
N VAL A 152 -0.17 -11.50 -7.05
CA VAL A 152 -1.61 -11.67 -6.79
C VAL A 152 -1.81 -12.23 -5.38
N ARG A 153 -1.10 -13.31 -5.03
CA ARG A 153 -1.19 -13.97 -3.72
C ARG A 153 -0.78 -13.06 -2.57
N LEU A 154 0.30 -12.29 -2.71
CA LEU A 154 0.72 -11.31 -1.71
C LEU A 154 -0.38 -10.27 -1.47
N ALA A 155 -0.93 -9.70 -2.54
CA ALA A 155 -1.96 -8.66 -2.41
C ALA A 155 -3.28 -9.21 -1.87
N ALA A 156 -3.68 -10.41 -2.30
CA ALA A 156 -4.85 -11.09 -1.76
C ALA A 156 -4.68 -11.37 -0.27
N SER A 157 -3.52 -11.87 0.16
CA SER A 157 -3.24 -12.16 1.58
C SER A 157 -3.33 -10.90 2.45
N VAL A 158 -2.66 -9.82 2.05
CA VAL A 158 -2.75 -8.52 2.73
C VAL A 158 -4.19 -8.02 2.79
N TRP A 159 -4.91 -8.10 1.68
CA TRP A 159 -6.30 -7.68 1.62
C TRP A 159 -7.20 -8.49 2.54
N HIS A 160 -7.11 -9.81 2.53
CA HIS A 160 -7.98 -10.68 3.31
C HIS A 160 -7.71 -10.59 4.82
N VAL A 161 -6.44 -10.43 5.23
CA VAL A 161 -6.08 -10.09 6.62
C VAL A 161 -6.74 -8.79 7.05
N TRP A 162 -6.58 -7.73 6.24
CA TRP A 162 -7.16 -6.42 6.54
C TRP A 162 -8.69 -6.44 6.55
N ARG A 163 -9.29 -7.15 5.60
CA ARG A 163 -10.74 -7.31 5.48
C ARG A 163 -11.29 -8.05 6.69
N GLU A 164 -10.69 -9.16 7.09
CA GLU A 164 -11.10 -9.91 8.29
C GLU A 164 -11.05 -9.03 9.54
N ARG A 165 -9.97 -8.26 9.73
CA ARG A 165 -9.86 -7.31 10.85
C ARG A 165 -11.04 -6.34 10.86
N ASN A 166 -11.39 -5.77 9.72
CA ASN A 166 -12.51 -4.83 9.62
C ASN A 166 -13.86 -5.51 9.84
N ARG A 167 -14.08 -6.72 9.32
CA ARG A 167 -15.32 -7.48 9.54
C ARG A 167 -15.54 -7.79 11.01
N ARG A 168 -14.50 -8.16 11.75
CA ARG A 168 -14.61 -8.38 13.20
C ARG A 168 -15.02 -7.12 13.97
N ILE A 169 -14.58 -5.94 13.51
CA ILE A 169 -14.90 -4.66 14.16
C ILE A 169 -16.30 -4.16 13.80
N PHE A 170 -16.66 -4.18 12.52
CA PHE A 170 -17.86 -3.50 12.02
C PHE A 170 -19.04 -4.43 11.82
N GLU A 171 -18.81 -5.74 11.65
CA GLU A 171 -19.86 -6.73 11.39
C GLU A 171 -19.97 -7.77 12.53
N GLY A 172 -18.98 -7.83 13.43
CA GLY A 172 -18.94 -8.86 14.48
C GLY A 172 -18.76 -10.29 13.95
N LEU A 173 -18.36 -10.44 12.69
CA LEU A 173 -18.19 -11.73 12.04
C LEU A 173 -16.75 -12.23 12.16
N VAL A 174 -16.58 -13.52 12.45
CA VAL A 174 -15.28 -14.18 12.59
C VAL A 174 -15.20 -15.31 11.58
N THR A 175 -14.22 -15.23 10.68
CA THR A 175 -13.89 -16.31 9.75
C THR A 175 -12.72 -17.12 10.30
N PRO A 176 -12.81 -18.46 10.36
CA PRO A 176 -11.67 -19.28 10.73
C PRO A 176 -10.54 -19.16 9.68
N PRO A 177 -9.27 -19.36 10.05
CA PRO A 177 -8.12 -19.22 9.16
C PRO A 177 -8.25 -19.99 7.84
N VAL A 178 -8.76 -21.23 7.90
CA VAL A 178 -9.01 -22.08 6.72
C VAL A 178 -10.02 -21.45 5.75
N GLY A 179 -11.05 -20.78 6.26
CA GLY A 179 -12.03 -20.07 5.44
C GLY A 179 -11.42 -18.84 4.77
N ILE A 180 -10.51 -18.15 5.46
CA ILE A 180 -9.76 -17.02 4.89
C ILE A 180 -8.83 -17.50 3.77
N LEU A 181 -8.09 -18.59 3.99
CA LEU A 181 -7.25 -19.22 2.97
C LEU A 181 -8.06 -19.64 1.74
N HIS A 182 -9.21 -20.29 1.94
CA HIS A 182 -10.10 -20.64 0.84
C HIS A 182 -10.57 -19.40 0.05
N ASN A 183 -10.89 -18.29 0.72
CA ASN A 183 -11.26 -17.04 0.06
C ASN A 183 -10.09 -16.41 -0.71
N ILE A 184 -8.86 -16.54 -0.20
CA ILE A 184 -7.65 -16.11 -0.91
C ILE A 184 -7.50 -16.92 -2.19
N GLU A 185 -7.57 -18.26 -2.11
CA GLU A 185 -7.45 -19.14 -3.28
C GLU A 185 -8.52 -18.85 -4.33
N PHE A 186 -9.76 -18.66 -3.91
CA PHE A 186 -10.85 -18.29 -4.81
C PHE A 186 -10.57 -17.00 -5.57
N ASP A 187 -10.16 -15.94 -4.86
CA ASP A 187 -9.84 -14.65 -5.47
C ASP A 187 -8.60 -14.71 -6.38
N VAL A 188 -7.59 -15.50 -6.00
CA VAL A 188 -6.38 -15.73 -6.82
C VAL A 188 -6.76 -16.41 -8.14
N ASN A 189 -7.49 -17.52 -8.07
CA ASN A 189 -7.93 -18.26 -9.25
C ASN A 189 -8.81 -17.39 -10.17
N ALA A 190 -9.67 -16.53 -9.61
CA ALA A 190 -10.48 -15.62 -10.39
C ALA A 190 -9.65 -14.57 -11.15
N MET A 191 -8.52 -14.11 -10.60
CA MET A 191 -7.63 -13.12 -11.24
C MET A 191 -6.61 -13.73 -12.20
N GLU A 192 -6.36 -15.04 -12.11
CA GLU A 192 -5.52 -15.77 -13.06
C GLU A 192 -6.28 -16.16 -14.32
N ASN A 193 -7.59 -16.44 -14.20
CA ASN A 193 -8.44 -16.89 -15.31
C ASN A 193 -9.23 -15.77 -16.01
N GLY A 194 -9.14 -14.51 -15.53
CA GLY A 194 -9.79 -13.33 -16.11
C GLY A 194 -8.82 -12.40 -16.82
#